data_AF-A0A2J6HQN0-F1
#
_entry.id   AF-A0A2J6HQN0-F1
#
_cell.length_a   1.000
_cell.length_b   1.000
_cell.length_c   1.000
_cell.angle_alpha   90.00
_cell.angle_beta   90.00
_cell.angle_gamma   90.00
#
_symmetry.space_group_name_H-M   'P 1'
#
loop_
_entity.id
_entity.type
_entity.pdbx_description
1 polymer ?
#
loop_
_entity_poly.entity_id
_entity_poly.type
_entity_poly.pdbx_seq_one_letter_code
_entity_poly.pdbx_strand_id
1 'polypeptide(L)'
;MNFHYAILQNPGHNRVYFNLSGKLALAELKIAASRLSHPAKDVMIQKLAGVRYLTFTIEDKLNEEDLILISRLSFFFALYEIVEVDDGRALKPIQQAEYNHIDEKISSLMKYQGKTNELFTRMMINVAMLSSDFENAAMDLLDPVSGKGTTLFEALVYGMNAYGVELDPNAVHEASTFFKQYIQKERFKYTLDERRVSGASKTDAVFMKEFSFARSKDEFKNPALQRQLGMICGSTTQLSKYLKKKSFHLIVG
;
A
#
# COMPACT_ATOMS: atom_id res chain seq x y z
N MET A 1 -29.40 14.99 -2.55
CA MET A 1 -28.67 16.10 -1.89
C MET A 1 -27.21 15.79 -2.12
N ASN A 2 -26.41 16.70 -2.66
CA ASN A 2 -25.01 16.40 -2.96
C ASN A 2 -24.13 16.72 -1.76
N PHE A 3 -23.11 15.89 -1.53
CA PHE A 3 -22.09 16.08 -0.51
C PHE A 3 -20.77 16.46 -1.18
N HIS A 4 -20.11 17.47 -0.64
CA HIS A 4 -18.85 18.00 -1.17
C HIS A 4 -17.72 17.71 -0.19
N TYR A 5 -16.62 17.17 -0.68
CA TYR A 5 -15.49 16.78 0.16
C TYR A 5 -14.20 17.47 -0.29
N ALA A 6 -13.32 17.71 0.68
CA ALA A 6 -11.98 18.25 0.45
C ALA A 6 -10.95 17.39 1.18
N ILE A 7 -9.95 16.90 0.44
CA ILE A 7 -8.80 16.18 0.97
C ILE A 7 -7.61 17.14 1.02
N LEU A 8 -7.08 17.33 2.22
CA LEU A 8 -5.81 18.01 2.43
C LEU A 8 -4.67 17.04 2.14
N GLN A 9 -3.68 17.48 1.38
CA GLN A 9 -2.51 16.66 1.03
C GLN A 9 -1.44 16.71 2.13
N ASN A 10 -0.71 15.61 2.31
CA ASN A 10 0.38 15.53 3.29
C ASN A 10 1.48 16.57 2.96
N PRO A 11 1.83 17.48 3.90
CA PRO A 11 2.82 18.52 3.65
C PRO A 11 4.25 17.99 3.48
N GLY A 12 4.51 16.72 3.85
CA GLY A 12 5.79 16.03 3.72
C GLY A 12 6.24 15.75 2.28
N HIS A 13 5.44 16.12 1.27
CA HIS A 13 5.90 16.18 -0.11
C HIS A 13 7.14 17.08 -0.19
N ASN A 14 8.31 16.46 -0.38
CA ASN A 14 9.56 17.15 -0.72
C ASN A 14 9.22 18.30 -1.67
N ARG A 15 9.48 19.55 -1.25
CA ARG A 15 9.04 20.78 -1.93
C ARG A 15 9.32 20.81 -3.44
N VAL A 16 10.33 20.07 -3.88
CA VAL A 16 10.73 19.88 -5.29
C VAL A 16 9.67 19.15 -6.12
N TYR A 17 8.91 18.23 -5.52
CA TYR A 17 7.91 17.41 -6.21
C TYR A 17 6.46 17.86 -5.98
N PHE A 18 6.21 18.85 -5.10
CA PHE A 18 4.86 19.28 -4.68
C PHE A 18 3.92 19.70 -5.83
N ASN A 19 4.45 20.16 -6.97
CA ASN A 19 3.62 20.51 -8.13
C ASN A 19 3.38 19.33 -9.08
N LEU A 20 4.36 18.43 -9.23
CA LEU A 20 4.19 17.18 -9.98
C LEU A 20 3.29 16.18 -9.22
N SER A 21 3.37 16.17 -7.89
CA SER A 21 2.56 15.33 -7.01
C SER A 21 1.07 15.64 -7.10
N GLY A 22 0.68 16.88 -7.38
CA GLY A 22 -0.73 17.26 -7.54
C GLY A 22 -1.43 16.51 -8.68
N LYS A 23 -0.76 16.37 -9.84
CA LYS A 23 -1.34 15.65 -10.99
C LYS A 23 -1.47 14.15 -10.74
N LEU A 24 -0.46 13.57 -10.09
CA LEU A 24 -0.46 12.15 -9.69
C LEU A 24 -1.54 11.86 -8.64
N ALA A 25 -1.63 12.70 -7.60
CA ALA A 25 -2.69 12.63 -6.60
C ALA A 25 -4.09 12.76 -7.23
N LEU A 26 -4.26 13.68 -8.19
CA LEU A 26 -5.53 13.84 -8.89
C LEU A 26 -5.86 12.60 -9.74
N ALA A 27 -4.85 12.01 -10.40
CA ALA A 27 -5.05 10.78 -11.17
C ALA A 27 -5.45 9.61 -10.27
N GLU A 28 -4.74 9.41 -9.14
CA GLU A 28 -5.08 8.40 -8.14
C GLU A 28 -6.51 8.60 -7.61
N LEU A 29 -6.87 9.83 -7.23
CA LEU A 29 -8.22 10.16 -6.75
C LEU A 29 -9.29 9.93 -7.80
N LYS A 30 -9.03 10.20 -9.09
CA LYS A 30 -10.01 9.94 -10.17
C LYS A 30 -10.30 8.46 -10.35
N ILE A 31 -9.29 7.60 -10.18
CA ILE A 31 -9.49 6.14 -10.23
C ILE A 31 -10.30 5.72 -8.99
N ALA A 32 -9.91 6.19 -7.80
CA ALA A 32 -10.63 5.95 -6.55
C ALA A 32 -12.11 6.41 -6.59
N ALA A 33 -12.37 7.59 -7.14
CA ALA A 33 -13.69 8.18 -7.29
C ALA A 33 -14.69 7.29 -8.05
N SER A 34 -14.19 6.48 -9.00
CA SER A 34 -15.02 5.54 -9.77
C SER A 34 -15.35 4.25 -9.00
N ARG A 35 -14.66 4.00 -7.89
CA ARG A 35 -14.79 2.80 -7.04
C ARG A 35 -15.55 3.06 -5.74
N LEU A 36 -15.91 4.32 -5.47
CA LEU A 36 -16.77 4.65 -4.33
C LEU A 36 -18.17 4.07 -4.52
N SER A 37 -18.88 3.86 -3.42
CA SER A 37 -20.26 3.36 -3.39
C SER A 37 -21.20 4.17 -4.30
N HIS A 38 -20.98 5.49 -4.35
CA HIS A 38 -21.56 6.40 -5.33
C HIS A 38 -20.44 7.07 -6.14
N PRO A 39 -20.41 6.94 -7.47
CA PRO A 39 -19.36 7.52 -8.30
C PRO A 39 -19.23 9.03 -8.07
N ALA A 40 -18.02 9.48 -7.73
CA ALA A 40 -17.79 10.91 -7.51
C ALA A 40 -17.67 11.70 -8.81
N LYS A 41 -18.18 12.93 -8.75
CA LYS A 41 -18.16 13.96 -9.80
C LYS A 41 -17.28 15.11 -9.36
N ASP A 42 -16.97 16.01 -10.30
CA ASP A 42 -16.19 17.24 -10.05
C ASP A 42 -14.84 16.98 -9.36
N VAL A 43 -14.20 15.87 -9.68
CA VAL A 43 -12.92 15.48 -9.09
C VAL A 43 -11.80 16.37 -9.63
N MET A 44 -11.34 17.31 -8.82
CA MET A 44 -10.40 18.36 -9.24
C MET A 44 -9.48 18.83 -8.12
N ILE A 45 -8.48 19.62 -8.50
CA ILE A 45 -7.64 20.36 -7.55
C ILE A 45 -8.25 21.75 -7.39
N GLN A 46 -8.53 22.17 -6.16
CA GLN A 46 -9.11 23.47 -5.85
C GLN A 46 -8.30 24.19 -4.77
N LYS A 47 -8.25 25.52 -4.84
CA LYS A 47 -7.74 26.35 -3.74
C LYS A 47 -8.90 26.85 -2.89
N LEU A 48 -8.89 26.54 -1.60
CA LEU A 48 -9.82 27.06 -0.61
C LEU A 48 -9.02 27.93 0.36
N ALA A 49 -9.40 29.22 0.47
CA ALA A 49 -8.67 30.20 1.28
C ALA A 49 -7.14 30.21 1.05
N GLY A 50 -6.70 30.02 -0.19
CA GLY A 50 -5.27 29.98 -0.57
C GLY A 50 -4.56 28.63 -0.38
N VAL A 51 -5.20 27.65 0.26
CA VAL A 51 -4.65 26.29 0.48
C VAL A 51 -5.16 25.32 -0.58
N ARG A 52 -4.29 24.45 -1.10
CA ARG A 52 -4.62 23.45 -2.12
C ARG A 52 -5.28 22.22 -1.50
N TYR A 53 -6.42 21.83 -2.06
CA TYR A 53 -7.14 20.60 -1.75
C TYR A 53 -7.39 19.81 -3.03
N LEU A 54 -7.61 18.51 -2.90
CA LEU A 54 -8.37 17.76 -3.90
C LEU A 54 -9.82 17.70 -3.46
N THR A 55 -10.73 18.06 -4.34
CA THR A 55 -12.17 18.09 -4.06
C THR A 55 -12.91 17.13 -4.97
N PHE A 56 -14.05 16.66 -4.47
CA PHE A 56 -14.99 15.84 -5.23
C PHE A 56 -16.40 15.94 -4.64
N THR A 57 -17.40 15.56 -5.43
CA THR A 57 -18.81 15.60 -5.06
C THR A 57 -19.43 14.21 -5.22
N ILE A 58 -20.26 13.78 -4.27
CA ILE A 58 -21.02 12.52 -4.35
C ILE A 58 -22.49 12.73 -4.01
N GLU A 59 -23.34 11.81 -4.46
CA GLU A 59 -24.81 11.90 -4.34
C GLU A 59 -25.33 11.49 -2.96
N ASP A 60 -24.55 10.69 -2.22
CA ASP A 60 -24.84 10.28 -0.85
C ASP A 60 -23.56 10.33 0.00
N LYS A 61 -23.66 10.21 1.32
CA LYS A 61 -22.50 10.29 2.22
C LYS A 61 -21.55 9.10 1.98
N LEU A 62 -20.25 9.37 2.17
CA LEU A 62 -19.23 8.33 2.23
C LEU A 62 -19.60 7.31 3.32
N ASN A 63 -19.64 6.03 2.95
CA ASN A 63 -19.79 4.93 3.90
C ASN A 63 -18.42 4.53 4.50
N GLU A 64 -18.39 3.50 5.35
CA GLU A 64 -17.14 3.04 5.98
C GLU A 64 -16.09 2.55 4.97
N GLU A 65 -16.51 1.85 3.92
CA GLU A 65 -15.61 1.34 2.87
C GLU A 65 -15.01 2.47 2.04
N ASP A 66 -15.83 3.47 1.69
CA ASP A 66 -15.40 4.69 1.01
C ASP A 66 -14.36 5.45 1.85
N LEU A 67 -14.59 5.56 3.16
CA LEU A 67 -13.67 6.22 4.07
C LEU A 67 -12.33 5.48 4.16
N ILE A 68 -12.34 4.15 4.18
CA ILE A 68 -11.11 3.33 4.13
C ILE A 68 -10.36 3.58 2.82
N LEU A 69 -11.07 3.55 1.68
CA LEU A 69 -10.49 3.77 0.35
C LEU A 69 -9.85 5.16 0.25
N ILE A 70 -10.57 6.21 0.67
CA ILE A 70 -10.06 7.59 0.64
C ILE A 70 -8.89 7.78 1.61
N SER A 71 -8.96 7.19 2.82
CA SER A 71 -7.90 7.30 3.84
C SER A 71 -6.60 6.62 3.40
N ARG A 72 -6.66 5.68 2.46
CA ARG A 72 -5.51 4.93 1.91
C ARG A 72 -4.77 5.65 0.79
N LEU A 73 -5.35 6.71 0.21
CA LEU A 73 -4.73 7.44 -0.89
C LEU A 73 -3.33 7.92 -0.51
N SER A 74 -2.38 7.82 -1.43
CA SER A 74 -0.95 8.03 -1.16
C SER A 74 -0.60 9.40 -0.60
N PHE A 75 -1.42 10.41 -0.90
CA PHE A 75 -1.22 11.81 -0.50
C PHE A 75 -2.11 12.22 0.68
N PHE A 76 -2.95 11.32 1.21
CA PHE A 76 -3.95 11.65 2.23
C PHE A 76 -3.31 12.25 3.48
N PHE A 77 -3.94 13.28 4.03
CA PHE A 77 -3.56 13.85 5.33
C PHE A 77 -4.77 14.14 6.21
N ALA A 78 -5.81 14.76 5.63
CA ALA A 78 -7.08 14.98 6.31
C ALA A 78 -8.23 15.05 5.31
N LEU A 79 -9.43 14.67 5.75
CA LEU A 79 -10.67 14.76 4.99
C LEU A 79 -11.64 15.72 5.67
N TYR A 80 -12.34 16.51 4.86
CA TYR A 80 -13.36 17.44 5.32
C TYR A 80 -14.63 17.32 4.47
N GLU A 81 -15.79 17.42 5.10
CA GLU A 81 -17.05 17.77 4.45
C GLU A 81 -17.11 19.30 4.31
N ILE A 82 -17.41 19.80 3.12
CA ILE A 82 -17.65 21.22 2.89
C ILE A 82 -19.15 21.47 3.16
N VAL A 83 -19.45 22.21 4.21
CA VAL A 83 -20.82 22.52 4.64
C VAL A 83 -21.10 24.02 4.51
N GLU A 84 -22.33 24.38 4.15
CA GLU A 84 -22.79 25.76 4.20
C GLU A 84 -23.11 26.14 5.65
N VAL A 85 -22.73 27.36 6.03
CA VAL A 85 -22.98 28.01 7.32
C VAL A 85 -23.44 29.44 7.05
N ASP A 86 -23.97 30.14 8.06
CA ASP A 86 -24.57 31.47 7.88
C ASP A 86 -23.63 32.48 7.17
N ASP A 87 -22.33 32.41 7.44
CA ASP A 87 -21.29 33.29 6.86
C ASP A 87 -20.46 32.64 5.74
N GLY A 88 -21.03 31.66 5.02
CA GLY A 88 -20.41 31.04 3.84
C GLY A 88 -20.16 29.55 4.01
N ARG A 89 -18.92 29.09 3.83
CA ARG A 89 -18.58 27.66 3.87
C ARG A 89 -17.60 27.31 4.98
N ALA A 90 -17.87 26.19 5.65
CA ALA A 90 -16.98 25.62 6.66
C ALA A 90 -16.46 24.24 6.22
N LEU A 91 -15.26 23.91 6.70
CA LEU A 91 -14.67 22.58 6.57
C LEU A 91 -14.94 21.81 7.86
N LYS A 92 -15.86 20.84 7.80
CA LYS A 92 -16.16 19.96 8.92
C LYS A 92 -15.24 18.72 8.84
N PRO A 93 -14.34 18.51 9.81
CA PRO A 93 -13.40 17.39 9.76
C PRO A 93 -14.13 16.04 9.82
N ILE A 94 -13.61 15.07 9.06
CA ILE A 94 -14.06 13.68 9.08
C ILE A 94 -12.94 12.83 9.63
N GLN A 95 -13.29 11.91 10.53
CA GLN A 95 -12.36 10.97 11.13
C GLN A 95 -11.71 10.11 10.04
N GLN A 96 -10.38 10.02 10.06
CA GLN A 96 -9.63 9.10 9.20
C GLN A 96 -9.92 7.66 9.61
N ALA A 97 -10.12 6.80 8.61
CA ALA A 97 -10.29 5.38 8.84
C ALA A 97 -8.94 4.69 9.11
N GLU A 98 -8.92 3.81 10.10
CA GLU A 98 -7.78 2.93 10.38
C GLU A 98 -7.73 1.80 9.35
N TYR A 99 -6.60 1.66 8.66
CA TYR A 99 -6.45 0.65 7.60
C TYR A 99 -5.13 -0.13 7.65
N ASN A 100 -4.22 0.30 8.52
CA ASN A 100 -2.86 -0.22 8.61
C ASN A 100 -2.87 -1.58 9.28
N HIS A 101 -2.44 -2.63 8.59
CA HIS A 101 -2.17 -3.93 9.21
C HIS A 101 -0.85 -3.88 10.00
N ILE A 102 0.16 -3.24 9.42
CA ILE A 102 1.46 -2.87 10.01
C ILE A 102 1.60 -1.35 10.00
N ASP A 103 2.35 -0.77 10.95
CA ASP A 103 2.66 0.68 10.98
C ASP A 103 3.36 1.10 9.67
N GLU A 104 2.78 2.10 9.01
CA GLU A 104 3.24 2.68 7.75
C GLU A 104 4.70 3.20 7.78
N LYS A 105 5.26 3.42 8.96
CA LYS A 105 6.66 3.83 9.15
C LYS A 105 7.65 2.74 8.78
N ILE A 106 7.24 1.47 8.67
CA ILE A 106 8.14 0.35 8.33
C ILE A 106 9.02 0.69 7.12
N SER A 107 8.42 1.25 6.06
CA SER A 107 9.16 1.66 4.88
C SER A 107 10.15 2.77 5.21
N SER A 108 9.75 3.81 5.95
CA SER A 108 10.62 4.94 6.29
C SER A 108 11.83 4.60 7.18
N LEU A 109 11.74 3.52 7.97
CA LEU A 109 12.81 3.08 8.88
C LEU A 109 14.03 2.55 8.13
N MET A 110 13.84 1.87 7.00
CA MET A 110 14.94 1.38 6.17
C MET A 110 15.40 2.50 5.22
N LYS A 111 16.62 3.02 5.46
CA LYS A 111 17.24 4.08 4.66
C LYS A 111 18.41 3.51 3.85
N TYR A 112 18.37 3.73 2.54
CA TYR A 112 19.46 3.39 1.62
C TYR A 112 19.35 4.23 0.34
N GLN A 113 20.46 4.35 -0.39
CA GLN A 113 20.51 5.09 -1.64
C GLN A 113 19.72 4.36 -2.74
N GLY A 114 19.01 5.11 -3.59
CA GLY A 114 18.23 4.55 -4.70
C GLY A 114 16.89 3.95 -4.29
N LYS A 115 16.49 4.09 -3.03
CA LYS A 115 15.16 3.67 -2.56
C LYS A 115 14.06 4.48 -3.24
N THR A 116 13.07 3.78 -3.80
CA THR A 116 11.84 4.39 -4.32
C THR A 116 11.07 5.09 -3.20
N ASN A 117 10.48 6.26 -3.51
CA ASN A 117 9.68 6.99 -2.54
C ASN A 117 8.43 6.19 -2.13
N GLU A 118 8.20 6.07 -0.82
CA GLU A 118 7.10 5.28 -0.25
C GLU A 118 5.71 5.76 -0.70
N LEU A 119 5.49 7.06 -0.86
CA LEU A 119 4.19 7.57 -1.32
C LEU A 119 3.96 7.22 -2.80
N PHE A 120 5.00 7.28 -3.63
CA PHE A 120 4.90 6.83 -5.01
C PHE A 120 4.61 5.33 -5.09
N THR A 121 5.26 4.52 -4.26
CA THR A 121 4.98 3.08 -4.16
C THR A 121 3.54 2.80 -3.73
N ARG A 122 3.02 3.49 -2.71
CA ARG A 122 1.60 3.40 -2.30
C ARG A 122 0.66 3.74 -3.44
N MET A 123 0.94 4.83 -4.16
CA MET A 123 0.15 5.24 -5.31
C MET A 123 0.11 4.13 -6.37
N MET A 124 1.24 3.49 -6.69
CA MET A 124 1.27 2.37 -7.65
C MET A 124 0.44 1.19 -7.18
N ILE A 125 0.51 0.83 -5.89
CA ILE A 125 -0.30 -0.25 -5.31
C ILE A 125 -1.79 0.10 -5.39
N ASN A 126 -2.17 1.31 -5.01
CA ASN A 126 -3.55 1.79 -5.08
C ASN A 126 -4.07 1.79 -6.53
N VAL A 127 -3.28 2.30 -7.48
CA VAL A 127 -3.65 2.28 -8.90
C VAL A 127 -3.86 0.84 -9.39
N ALA A 128 -2.95 -0.09 -9.07
CA ALA A 128 -3.08 -1.48 -9.45
C ALA A 128 -4.35 -2.13 -8.86
N MET A 129 -4.58 -1.94 -7.56
CA MET A 129 -5.74 -2.46 -6.85
C MET A 129 -7.06 -1.90 -7.41
N LEU A 130 -7.15 -0.57 -7.52
CA LEU A 130 -8.34 0.13 -8.02
C LEU A 130 -8.57 -0.03 -9.53
N SER A 131 -7.57 -0.52 -10.27
CA SER A 131 -7.72 -0.87 -11.69
C SER A 131 -7.98 -2.37 -11.91
N SER A 132 -7.98 -3.17 -10.85
CA SER A 132 -8.21 -4.61 -10.92
C SER A 132 -9.68 -5.00 -10.69
N ASP A 133 -10.08 -6.16 -11.18
CA ASP A 133 -11.42 -6.73 -10.91
C ASP A 133 -11.46 -7.53 -9.59
N PHE A 134 -10.37 -7.55 -8.83
CA PHE A 134 -10.29 -8.28 -7.57
C PHE A 134 -10.93 -7.48 -6.43
N GLU A 135 -11.75 -8.15 -5.62
CA GLU A 135 -12.33 -7.57 -4.41
C GLU A 135 -11.28 -7.39 -3.31
N ASN A 136 -11.54 -6.46 -2.38
CA ASN A 136 -10.63 -5.93 -1.35
C ASN A 136 -10.26 -6.94 -0.22
N ALA A 137 -10.17 -8.23 -0.54
CA ALA A 137 -9.75 -9.30 0.35
C ALA A 137 -8.23 -9.27 0.61
N ALA A 138 -7.71 -10.23 1.39
CA ALA A 138 -6.27 -10.42 1.62
C ALA A 138 -5.57 -10.79 0.30
N MET A 139 -5.23 -9.78 -0.50
CA MET A 139 -4.62 -9.92 -1.81
C MET A 139 -3.17 -10.40 -1.70
N ASP A 140 -2.74 -11.14 -2.71
CA ASP A 140 -1.34 -11.52 -2.92
C ASP A 140 -0.72 -10.59 -3.97
N LEU A 141 0.30 -9.83 -3.56
CA LEU A 141 1.08 -8.94 -4.41
C LEU A 141 2.46 -9.55 -4.73
N LEU A 142 2.84 -9.50 -6.00
CA LEU A 142 4.18 -9.86 -6.48
C LEU A 142 4.95 -8.61 -6.91
N ASP A 143 6.13 -8.41 -6.34
CA ASP A 143 7.14 -7.49 -6.85
C ASP A 143 8.24 -8.29 -7.57
N PRO A 144 8.31 -8.22 -8.91
CA PRO A 144 9.33 -8.95 -9.65
C PRO A 144 10.74 -8.38 -9.43
N VAL A 145 10.90 -7.11 -9.07
CA VAL A 145 12.23 -6.49 -8.94
C VAL A 145 12.34 -5.82 -7.58
N SER A 146 12.17 -6.64 -6.55
CA SER A 146 11.83 -6.16 -5.21
C SER A 146 12.92 -5.38 -4.50
N GLY A 147 14.18 -5.47 -4.94
CA GLY A 147 15.31 -4.81 -4.28
C GLY A 147 15.33 -5.16 -2.79
N LYS A 148 15.26 -4.12 -1.93
CA LYS A 148 15.19 -4.30 -0.48
C LYS A 148 13.75 -4.30 0.09
N GLY A 149 12.73 -4.41 -0.76
CA GLY A 149 11.36 -4.73 -0.37
C GLY A 149 10.44 -3.54 -0.10
N THR A 150 10.69 -2.34 -0.63
CA THR A 150 9.82 -1.17 -0.39
C THR A 150 8.36 -1.46 -0.76
N THR A 151 8.11 -2.00 -1.97
CA THR A 151 6.76 -2.40 -2.40
C THR A 151 6.18 -3.50 -1.52
N LEU A 152 7.01 -4.45 -1.09
CA LEU A 152 6.58 -5.54 -0.23
C LEU A 152 6.08 -5.00 1.12
N PHE A 153 6.84 -4.11 1.75
CA PHE A 153 6.46 -3.54 3.05
C PHE A 153 5.21 -2.67 2.95
N GLU A 154 5.06 -1.88 1.89
CA GLU A 154 3.84 -1.10 1.64
C GLU A 154 2.62 -2.00 1.39
N ALA A 155 2.79 -3.13 0.72
CA ALA A 155 1.72 -4.12 0.57
C ALA A 155 1.30 -4.70 1.95
N LEU A 156 2.26 -4.99 2.83
CA LEU A 156 1.96 -5.45 4.19
C LEU A 156 1.25 -4.38 5.03
N VAL A 157 1.52 -3.09 4.82
CA VAL A 157 0.77 -2.00 5.48
C VAL A 157 -0.72 -2.08 5.12
N TYR A 158 -1.06 -2.41 3.87
CA TYR A 158 -2.44 -2.63 3.45
C TYR A 158 -3.04 -3.99 3.87
N GLY A 159 -2.25 -4.83 4.55
CA GLY A 159 -2.67 -6.17 4.94
C GLY A 159 -2.78 -7.11 3.75
N MET A 160 -1.96 -6.93 2.72
CA MET A 160 -1.75 -7.91 1.65
C MET A 160 -0.70 -8.95 2.08
N ASN A 161 -0.67 -10.09 1.41
CA ASN A 161 0.53 -10.91 1.36
C ASN A 161 1.46 -10.35 0.28
N ALA A 162 2.77 -10.41 0.52
CA ALA A 162 3.75 -9.78 -0.34
C ALA A 162 4.86 -10.77 -0.70
N TYR A 163 5.18 -10.85 -2.00
CA TYR A 163 6.18 -11.76 -2.52
C TYR A 163 7.13 -11.01 -3.44
N GLY A 164 8.44 -11.12 -3.20
CA GLY A 164 9.47 -10.44 -3.95
C GLY A 164 10.44 -11.39 -4.63
N VAL A 165 10.88 -11.03 -5.83
CA VAL A 165 12.05 -11.64 -6.47
C VAL A 165 13.14 -10.58 -6.61
N GLU A 166 14.38 -10.96 -6.34
CA GLU A 166 15.55 -10.09 -6.49
C GLU A 166 16.77 -10.94 -6.87
N LEU A 167 17.63 -10.42 -7.75
CA LEU A 167 18.84 -11.08 -8.21
C LEU A 167 20.00 -10.93 -7.21
N ASP A 168 20.09 -9.78 -6.52
CA ASP A 168 21.14 -9.51 -5.55
C ASP A 168 20.87 -10.22 -4.21
N PRO A 169 21.68 -11.24 -3.83
CA PRO A 169 21.52 -11.92 -2.55
C PRO A 169 21.71 -10.99 -1.34
N ASN A 170 22.49 -9.91 -1.48
CA ASN A 170 22.70 -8.96 -0.39
C ASN A 170 21.42 -8.16 -0.13
N ALA A 171 20.77 -7.65 -1.16
CA ALA A 171 19.49 -6.96 -1.04
C ALA A 171 18.41 -7.83 -0.37
N VAL A 172 18.29 -9.09 -0.78
CA VAL A 172 17.37 -10.07 -0.16
C VAL A 172 17.72 -10.31 1.31
N HIS A 173 19.01 -10.48 1.63
CA HIS A 173 19.47 -10.71 2.98
C HIS A 173 19.20 -9.51 3.90
N GLU A 174 19.50 -8.30 3.44
CA GLU A 174 19.25 -7.06 4.16
C GLU A 174 17.75 -6.86 4.43
N ALA A 175 16.90 -7.04 3.40
CA ALA A 175 15.45 -6.93 3.55
C ALA A 175 14.88 -7.94 4.55
N SER A 176 15.29 -9.20 4.45
CA SER A 176 14.88 -10.27 5.36
C SER A 176 15.32 -9.99 6.81
N THR A 177 16.54 -9.50 6.98
CA THR A 177 17.10 -9.21 8.31
C THR A 177 16.39 -8.03 8.94
N PHE A 178 16.18 -6.95 8.19
CA PHE A 178 15.42 -5.79 8.63
C PHE A 178 13.99 -6.18 9.04
N PHE A 179 13.28 -6.92 8.19
CA PHE A 179 11.90 -7.31 8.49
C PHE A 179 11.82 -8.16 9.76
N LYS A 180 12.74 -9.12 9.92
CA LYS A 180 12.85 -9.93 11.14
C LYS A 180 13.06 -9.07 12.38
N GLN A 181 13.95 -8.08 12.33
CA GLN A 181 14.17 -7.16 13.45
C GLN A 181 12.93 -6.31 13.74
N TYR A 182 12.25 -5.84 12.70
CA TYR A 182 11.03 -5.06 12.81
C TYR A 182 9.91 -5.85 13.50
N ILE A 183 9.57 -7.05 13.00
CA ILE A 183 8.48 -7.86 13.59
C ILE A 183 8.78 -8.31 15.02
N GLN A 184 10.06 -8.52 15.36
CA GLN A 184 10.48 -8.80 16.74
C GLN A 184 10.29 -7.59 17.66
N LYS A 185 10.71 -6.41 17.19
CA LYS A 185 10.57 -5.15 17.94
C LYS A 185 9.10 -4.81 18.18
N GLU A 186 8.27 -4.91 17.15
CA GLU A 186 6.83 -4.66 17.21
C GLU A 186 6.03 -5.83 17.83
N ARG A 187 6.73 -6.89 18.28
CA ARG A 187 6.17 -8.05 19.01
C ARG A 187 5.10 -8.85 18.28
N PHE A 188 5.15 -8.88 16.95
CA PHE A 188 4.30 -9.77 16.16
C PHE A 188 4.66 -11.23 16.44
N LYS A 189 3.65 -12.11 16.45
CA LYS A 189 3.91 -13.56 16.44
C LYS A 189 4.26 -13.96 15.02
N TYR A 190 5.39 -14.64 14.84
CA TYR A 190 5.82 -15.09 13.52
C TYR A 190 6.48 -16.49 13.52
N THR A 191 6.60 -17.05 12.31
CA THR A 191 7.52 -18.13 11.90
C THR A 191 8.34 -17.65 10.70
N LEU A 192 9.52 -18.22 10.52
CA LEU A 192 10.38 -17.96 9.37
C LEU A 192 10.84 -19.30 8.82
N ASP A 193 10.42 -19.60 7.60
CA ASP A 193 10.77 -20.82 6.89
C ASP A 193 11.64 -20.50 5.68
N GLU A 194 12.52 -21.43 5.33
CA GLU A 194 13.31 -21.36 4.09
C GLU A 194 12.97 -22.59 3.25
N ARG A 195 12.22 -22.37 2.16
CA ARG A 195 11.75 -23.45 1.29
C ARG A 195 12.45 -23.41 -0.06
N ARG A 196 12.86 -24.58 -0.57
CA ARG A 196 13.36 -24.69 -1.93
C ARG A 196 12.19 -24.51 -2.91
N VAL A 197 12.32 -23.58 -3.84
CA VAL A 197 11.30 -23.29 -4.88
C VAL A 197 11.71 -23.74 -6.27
N SER A 198 13.01 -23.95 -6.52
CA SER A 198 13.52 -24.51 -7.78
C SER A 198 14.89 -25.17 -7.56
N GLY A 199 15.33 -25.95 -8.53
CA GLY A 199 16.64 -26.61 -8.56
C GLY A 199 16.63 -28.00 -7.93
N ALA A 200 17.21 -28.98 -8.63
CA ALA A 200 17.25 -30.37 -8.15
C ALA A 200 18.49 -30.63 -7.28
N SER A 201 19.61 -29.98 -7.61
CA SER A 201 20.90 -30.13 -6.93
C SER A 201 21.14 -28.99 -5.93
N LYS A 202 22.28 -29.02 -5.22
CA LYS A 202 22.64 -27.96 -4.27
C LYS A 202 23.12 -26.68 -4.96
N THR A 203 23.65 -26.78 -6.18
CA THR A 203 24.27 -25.65 -6.91
C THR A 203 23.27 -24.84 -7.74
N ASP A 204 22.11 -25.41 -8.07
CA ASP A 204 21.01 -24.74 -8.78
C ASP A 204 19.78 -24.48 -7.90
N ALA A 205 19.86 -24.79 -6.61
CA ALA A 205 18.77 -24.60 -5.67
C ALA A 205 18.47 -23.11 -5.47
N VAL A 206 17.21 -22.75 -5.70
CA VAL A 206 16.67 -21.42 -5.39
C VAL A 206 15.76 -21.58 -4.19
N PHE A 207 15.94 -20.71 -3.20
CA PHE A 207 15.16 -20.72 -1.96
C PHE A 207 14.30 -19.47 -1.84
N MET A 208 13.13 -19.64 -1.24
CA MET A 208 12.32 -18.56 -0.72
C MET A 208 12.44 -18.53 0.80
N LYS A 209 12.76 -17.35 1.34
CA LYS A 209 12.59 -17.04 2.76
C LYS A 209 11.18 -16.50 2.95
N GLU A 210 10.40 -17.17 3.78
CA GLU A 210 8.98 -16.86 3.95
C GLU A 210 8.67 -16.61 5.43
N PHE A 211 8.17 -15.43 5.73
CA PHE A 211 7.66 -15.07 7.04
C PHE A 211 6.15 -15.23 7.04
N SER A 212 5.62 -16.06 7.94
CA SER A 212 4.21 -16.03 8.32
C SER A 212 4.09 -15.28 9.64
N PHE A 213 3.21 -14.28 9.74
CA PHE A 213 3.09 -13.48 10.95
C PHE A 213 1.65 -12.98 11.19
N ALA A 214 1.36 -12.63 12.45
CA ALA A 214 0.11 -12.02 12.91
C ALA A 214 0.36 -11.13 14.15
N ARG A 215 -0.56 -10.23 14.50
CA ARG A 215 -0.33 -9.23 15.57
C ARG A 215 -0.18 -9.87 16.95
N SER A 216 -0.81 -11.02 17.15
CA SER A 216 -0.78 -11.73 18.43
C SER A 216 -0.70 -13.24 18.26
N LYS A 217 -0.41 -13.95 19.36
CA LYS A 217 -0.41 -15.42 19.39
C LYS A 217 -1.81 -16.00 19.09
N ASP A 218 -2.87 -15.29 19.47
CA ASP A 218 -4.24 -15.75 19.23
C ASP A 218 -4.66 -15.54 17.78
N GLU A 219 -4.34 -14.38 17.18
CA GLU A 219 -4.54 -14.17 15.75
C GLU A 219 -3.75 -15.18 14.91
N PHE A 220 -2.53 -15.51 15.34
CA PHE A 220 -1.68 -16.49 14.64
C PHE A 220 -2.29 -17.89 14.56
N LYS A 221 -3.25 -18.25 15.43
CA LYS A 221 -3.95 -19.54 15.34
C LYS A 221 -4.94 -19.60 14.17
N ASN A 222 -5.36 -18.45 13.64
CA ASN A 222 -6.27 -18.36 12.51
C ASN A 222 -5.50 -18.00 11.23
N PRO A 223 -5.35 -18.92 10.26
CA PRO A 223 -4.65 -18.66 9.01
C PRO A 223 -5.18 -17.45 8.22
N ALA A 224 -6.46 -17.11 8.33
CA ALA A 224 -7.04 -15.95 7.62
C ALA A 224 -6.55 -14.59 8.16
N LEU A 225 -6.06 -14.57 9.41
CA LEU A 225 -5.51 -13.37 10.05
C LEU A 225 -3.99 -13.29 9.91
N GLN A 226 -3.34 -14.35 9.40
CA GLN A 226 -1.92 -14.32 9.10
C GLN A 226 -1.65 -13.54 7.81
N ARG A 227 -0.45 -12.96 7.73
CA ARG A 227 0.11 -12.41 6.49
C ARG A 227 1.44 -13.06 6.18
N GLN A 228 1.76 -13.07 4.89
CA GLN A 228 2.96 -13.69 4.35
C GLN A 228 3.87 -12.64 3.73
N LEU A 229 5.17 -12.75 4.01
CA LEU A 229 6.23 -12.06 3.30
C LEU A 229 7.22 -13.10 2.74
N GLY A 230 7.19 -13.31 1.43
CA GLY A 230 8.11 -14.20 0.73
C GLY A 230 9.19 -13.43 -0.04
N MET A 231 10.45 -13.82 0.08
CA MET A 231 11.57 -13.24 -0.67
C MET A 231 12.39 -14.34 -1.34
N ILE A 232 12.56 -14.22 -2.66
CA ILE A 232 13.30 -15.18 -3.50
C ILE A 232 14.56 -14.50 -4.05
N CYS A 233 15.73 -15.09 -3.78
CA CYS A 233 16.96 -14.72 -4.46
C CYS A 233 17.05 -15.48 -5.79
N GLY A 234 16.65 -14.86 -6.90
CA GLY A 234 16.56 -15.51 -8.19
C GLY A 234 16.21 -14.57 -9.35
N SER A 235 16.14 -15.12 -10.57
CA SER A 235 15.83 -14.33 -11.76
C SER A 235 14.33 -14.31 -12.05
N THR A 236 13.78 -13.12 -12.26
CA THR A 236 12.37 -12.95 -12.68
C THR A 236 12.01 -13.68 -13.96
N THR A 237 12.98 -13.83 -14.87
CA THR A 237 12.81 -14.59 -16.10
C THR A 237 12.42 -16.06 -15.86
N GLN A 238 12.68 -16.56 -14.65
CA GLN A 238 12.37 -17.91 -14.21
C GLN A 238 11.22 -17.98 -13.19
N LEU A 239 10.42 -16.92 -13.03
CA LEU A 239 9.29 -16.83 -12.08
C LEU A 239 8.36 -18.06 -12.14
N SER A 240 8.09 -18.58 -13.34
CA SER A 240 7.22 -19.75 -13.54
C SER A 240 7.77 -21.06 -12.93
N LYS A 241 9.08 -21.11 -12.62
CA LYS A 241 9.71 -22.21 -11.88
C LYS A 241 9.59 -22.03 -10.37
N TYR A 242 9.55 -20.79 -9.90
CA TYR A 242 9.59 -20.46 -8.47
C TYR A 242 8.19 -20.39 -7.85
N LEU A 243 7.22 -19.90 -8.62
CA LEU A 243 5.89 -19.55 -8.16
C LEU A 243 4.84 -20.20 -9.06
N LYS A 244 3.73 -20.62 -8.45
CA LYS A 244 2.61 -21.21 -9.18
C LYS A 244 1.93 -20.13 -10.04
N LYS A 245 1.57 -20.49 -11.28
CA LYS A 245 0.83 -19.60 -12.19
C LYS A 245 -0.54 -19.22 -11.60
N LYS A 246 -1.00 -17.99 -11.88
CA LYS A 246 -2.30 -17.45 -11.44
C LYS A 246 -2.49 -17.48 -9.91
N SER A 247 -1.45 -17.11 -9.16
CA SER A 247 -1.46 -17.08 -7.69
C SER A 247 -1.32 -15.68 -7.11
N PHE A 248 -1.32 -14.65 -7.95
CA PHE A 248 -1.17 -13.25 -7.54
C PHE A 248 -2.30 -12.43 -8.11
N HIS A 249 -2.77 -11.49 -7.31
CA HIS A 249 -3.81 -10.55 -7.68
C HIS A 249 -3.18 -9.33 -8.35
N LEU A 250 -2.05 -8.87 -7.80
CA LEU A 250 -1.35 -7.66 -8.23
C LEU A 250 0.11 -7.97 -8.56
N ILE A 251 0.63 -7.28 -9.58
CA ILE A 251 2.07 -7.23 -9.90
C ILE A 251 2.48 -5.77 -9.89
N VAL A 252 3.36 -5.39 -8.95
CA VAL A 252 3.79 -4.00 -8.73
C VAL A 252 5.27 -4.01 -8.34
N GLY A 253 6.09 -3.21 -8.99
CA GLY A 253 7.53 -3.05 -8.73
C GLY A 253 8.08 -1.79 -9.41
#